data_AF-A0A7K9DVM7-F1
#
_entry.id   AF-A0A7K9DVM7-F1
#
_cell.length_a   1.000
_cell.length_b   1.000
_cell.length_c   1.000
_cell.angle_alpha   90.00
_cell.angle_beta   90.00
_cell.angle_gamma   90.00
#
_symmetry.space_group_name_H-M   'P 1'
#
loop_
_entity.id
_entity.type
_entity.pdbx_description
1 polymer ?
#
loop_
_entity_poly.entity_id
_entity_poly.type
_entity_poly.pdbx_seq_one_letter_code
_entity_poly.pdbx_strand_id
1 'polypeptide(L)'
;GRGLGKREDGIAEAIRVKVKCDTAGVGHDVAEPFSFHWWDHVFNKAAANIAVEAGQDGISMKTVSEQGVRVSNKKPLKAGSPGRMLYGRFVKVTRLGTGLGEQLV
;
A
#
# COMPACT_ATOMS: atom_id res chain seq x y z
N GLY A 1 -18.25 1.28 -39.58
CA GLY A 1 -18.04 2.43 -40.50
C GLY A 1 -16.55 2.72 -40.59
N ARG A 2 -16.10 3.58 -41.51
CA ARG A 2 -14.65 3.79 -41.77
C ARG A 2 -13.92 4.65 -40.72
N GLY A 3 -14.64 5.42 -39.91
CA GLY A 3 -14.05 6.29 -38.89
C GLY A 3 -14.69 7.67 -38.92
N LEU A 4 -14.57 8.42 -37.82
CA LEU A 4 -15.11 9.78 -37.73
C LEU A 4 -14.20 10.82 -38.42
N GLY A 5 -14.75 11.97 -38.83
CA GLY A 5 -13.99 13.12 -39.34
C GLY A 5 -13.95 13.24 -40.87
N LYS A 6 -13.54 14.42 -41.37
CA LYS A 6 -13.59 14.79 -42.80
C LYS A 6 -12.82 13.83 -43.73
N ARG A 7 -11.78 13.19 -43.20
CA ARG A 7 -10.93 12.22 -43.90
C ARG A 7 -11.21 10.77 -43.51
N GLU A 8 -12.23 10.51 -42.68
CA GLU A 8 -12.54 9.20 -42.12
C GLU A 8 -11.43 8.58 -41.24
N ASP A 9 -10.45 9.36 -40.77
CA ASP A 9 -9.31 8.85 -39.97
C ASP A 9 -9.64 8.58 -38.48
N GLY A 10 -10.86 8.88 -38.04
CA GLY A 10 -11.26 8.78 -36.64
C GLY A 10 -11.47 7.33 -36.20
N ILE A 11 -11.57 7.14 -34.88
CA ILE A 11 -11.77 5.82 -34.27
C ILE A 11 -13.02 5.15 -34.85
N ALA A 12 -12.83 4.01 -35.52
CA ALA A 12 -13.89 3.23 -36.16
C ALA A 12 -14.57 2.22 -35.22
N GLU A 13 -13.91 1.84 -34.13
CA GLU A 13 -14.39 0.87 -33.14
C GLU A 13 -14.49 1.47 -31.74
N ALA A 14 -15.44 1.02 -30.94
CA ALA A 14 -15.60 1.53 -29.58
C ALA A 14 -14.37 1.23 -28.69
N ILE A 15 -14.01 2.20 -27.84
CA ILE A 15 -12.96 2.00 -26.83
C ILE A 15 -13.46 0.96 -25.82
N ARG A 16 -12.67 -0.11 -25.67
CA ARG A 16 -12.94 -1.15 -24.66
C ARG A 16 -12.37 -0.70 -23.32
N VAL A 17 -13.25 -0.48 -22.36
CA VAL A 17 -12.87 -0.20 -20.97
C VAL A 17 -12.93 -1.48 -20.14
N LYS A 18 -11.95 -1.67 -19.26
CA LYS A 18 -11.99 -2.73 -18.26
C LYS A 18 -12.50 -2.15 -16.95
N VAL A 19 -13.63 -2.67 -16.47
CA VAL A 19 -14.14 -2.32 -15.14
C VAL A 19 -13.32 -3.06 -14.10
N LYS A 20 -12.79 -2.31 -13.14
CA LYS A 20 -12.08 -2.84 -11.99
C LYS A 20 -13.05 -2.92 -10.81
N CYS A 21 -13.25 -4.13 -10.29
CA CYS A 21 -14.15 -4.40 -9.16
C CYS A 21 -13.41 -4.65 -7.84
N ASP A 22 -12.08 -4.55 -7.84
CA ASP A 22 -11.25 -4.71 -6.65
C ASP A 22 -10.78 -3.36 -6.11
N THR A 23 -10.36 -3.34 -4.84
CA THR A 23 -9.87 -2.15 -4.13
C THR A 23 -8.36 -1.95 -4.26
N ALA A 24 -7.64 -2.83 -4.96
CA ALA A 24 -6.18 -2.77 -5.03
C ALA A 24 -5.72 -1.55 -5.84
N GLY A 25 -4.58 -0.98 -5.47
CA GLY A 25 -3.93 0.07 -6.25
C GLY A 25 -3.23 -0.48 -7.50
N VAL A 26 -2.85 0.40 -8.42
CA VAL A 26 -1.87 0.05 -9.47
C VAL A 26 -0.53 -0.24 -8.80
N GLY A 27 0.11 -1.36 -9.15
CA GLY A 27 1.35 -1.81 -8.51
C GLY A 27 1.17 -2.45 -7.13
N HIS A 28 -0.06 -2.77 -6.73
CA HIS A 28 -0.31 -3.53 -5.50
C HIS A 28 0.25 -4.95 -5.63
N ASP A 29 1.16 -5.30 -4.73
CA ASP A 29 1.67 -6.66 -4.58
C ASP A 29 0.74 -7.47 -3.66
N VAL A 30 0.12 -8.50 -4.21
CA VAL A 30 -0.80 -9.39 -3.49
C VAL A 30 -0.09 -10.29 -2.46
N ALA A 31 1.23 -10.48 -2.60
CA ALA A 31 2.03 -11.28 -1.68
C ALA A 31 2.52 -10.46 -0.47
N GLU A 32 2.43 -9.13 -0.53
CA GLU A 32 2.89 -8.21 0.52
C GLU A 32 2.31 -8.54 1.91
N PRO A 33 1.01 -8.86 2.07
CA PRO A 33 0.45 -9.20 3.37
C PRO A 33 1.02 -10.49 3.98
N PHE A 34 1.52 -11.41 3.15
CA PHE A 34 2.00 -12.73 3.55
C PHE A 34 3.52 -12.80 3.73
N SER A 35 4.25 -11.78 3.26
CA SER A 35 5.72 -11.75 3.35
C SER A 35 6.25 -11.21 4.68
N PHE A 36 5.39 -10.65 5.55
CA PHE A 36 5.82 -10.20 6.87
C PHE A 36 5.59 -11.25 7.95
N HIS A 37 6.67 -11.63 8.61
CA HIS A 37 6.59 -12.41 9.83
C HIS A 37 6.91 -11.49 11.01
N TRP A 38 5.90 -10.81 11.55
CA TRP A 38 6.09 -9.86 12.67
C TRP A 38 6.85 -10.49 13.85
N TRP A 39 6.69 -11.79 14.08
CA TRP A 39 7.36 -12.54 15.13
C TRP A 39 8.87 -12.62 14.91
N ASP A 40 9.31 -12.84 13.66
CA ASP A 40 10.72 -12.96 13.28
C ASP A 40 11.46 -11.64 13.54
N HIS A 41 10.81 -10.52 13.23
CA HIS A 41 11.36 -9.19 13.53
C HIS A 41 11.51 -8.93 15.03
N VAL A 42 10.55 -9.37 15.86
CA VAL A 42 10.64 -9.23 17.32
C VAL A 42 11.74 -10.12 17.87
N PHE A 43 11.82 -11.37 17.41
CA PHE A 43 12.85 -12.34 17.81
C PHE A 43 14.25 -11.83 17.47
N ASN A 44 14.48 -11.48 16.20
CA ASN A 44 15.80 -11.01 15.74
C ASN A 44 16.23 -9.73 16.46
N LYS A 45 15.29 -8.82 16.75
CA LYS A 45 15.57 -7.60 17.51
C LYS A 45 15.89 -7.86 18.97
N ALA A 46 15.21 -8.83 19.60
CA ALA A 46 15.50 -9.24 20.97
C ALA A 46 16.85 -9.96 21.06
N ALA A 47 17.13 -10.89 20.14
CA ALA A 47 18.38 -11.62 20.07
C ALA A 47 19.59 -10.68 19.86
N ALA A 48 19.47 -9.70 18.97
CA ALA A 48 20.51 -8.70 18.74
C ALA A 48 20.74 -7.77 19.95
N ASN A 49 19.79 -7.67 20.87
CA ASN A 49 19.93 -6.87 22.08
C ASN A 49 20.68 -7.59 23.21
N ILE A 50 20.98 -8.89 23.05
CA ILE A 50 21.69 -9.68 24.06
C ILE A 50 23.16 -9.75 23.67
N ALA A 51 24.04 -9.16 24.49
CA ALA A 51 25.49 -9.33 24.40
C ALA A 51 25.94 -10.40 25.39
N VAL A 52 26.75 -11.35 24.91
CA VAL A 52 27.34 -12.41 25.70
C VAL A 52 28.84 -12.19 25.75
N GLU A 53 29.37 -11.94 26.94
CA GLU A 53 30.79 -11.76 27.20
C GLU A 53 31.31 -12.99 27.96
N ALA A 54 32.35 -13.65 27.42
CA ALA A 54 33.03 -14.74 28.11
C ALA A 54 34.21 -14.18 28.92
N GLY A 55 34.08 -14.20 30.25
CA GLY A 55 35.11 -13.77 31.19
C GLY A 55 35.89 -14.96 31.76
N GLN A 56 36.96 -14.65 32.51
CA GLN A 56 37.80 -15.64 33.18
C GLN A 56 37.02 -16.47 34.23
N ASP A 57 35.94 -15.92 34.78
CA ASP A 57 35.07 -16.57 35.79
C ASP A 57 33.74 -17.10 35.22
N GLY A 58 33.56 -17.13 33.89
CA GLY A 58 32.37 -17.70 33.24
C GLY A 58 31.68 -16.75 32.24
N ILE A 59 30.40 -17.01 31.97
CA ILE A 59 29.60 -16.30 30.95
C ILE A 59 28.79 -15.18 31.59
N SER A 60 28.95 -13.94 31.13
CA SER A 60 28.17 -12.78 31.55
C SER A 60 27.26 -12.29 30.41
N MET A 61 25.96 -12.15 30.67
CA MET A 61 25.01 -11.57 29.72
C MET A 61 24.68 -10.11 30.06
N LYS A 62 24.66 -9.24 29.04
CA LYS A 62 24.26 -7.84 29.16
C LYS A 62 23.28 -7.48 28.05
N THR A 63 22.38 -6.55 28.33
CA THR A 63 21.54 -5.95 27.29
C THR A 63 22.28 -4.77 26.65
N VAL A 64 22.36 -4.74 25.31
CA VAL A 64 23.08 -3.68 24.57
C VAL A 64 22.36 -2.33 24.67
N SER A 65 21.03 -2.35 24.80
CA SER A 65 20.20 -1.15 24.98
C SER A 65 19.23 -1.32 26.15
N GLU A 66 19.12 -0.29 26.99
CA GLU A 66 18.14 -0.21 28.10
C GLU A 66 16.73 0.17 27.61
N GLN A 67 16.63 0.69 26.39
CA GLN A 67 15.38 1.05 25.76
C GLN A 67 14.67 -0.24 25.31
N GLY A 68 13.61 -0.62 26.03
CA GLY A 68 12.82 -1.81 25.73
C GLY A 68 12.47 -1.94 24.25
N VAL A 69 12.49 -3.18 23.74
CA VAL A 69 12.20 -3.48 22.33
C VAL A 69 10.75 -3.05 22.02
N ARG A 70 10.56 -1.97 21.26
CA ARG A 70 9.23 -1.58 20.75
C ARG A 70 8.70 -2.69 19.83
N VAL A 71 7.68 -3.41 20.30
CA VAL A 71 6.99 -4.47 19.58
C VAL A 71 5.87 -3.87 18.73
N SER A 72 5.76 -4.28 17.47
CA SER A 72 4.64 -3.94 16.61
C SER A 72 4.27 -5.14 15.74
N ASN A 73 2.97 -5.38 15.59
CA ASN A 73 2.44 -6.36 14.64
C ASN A 73 2.36 -5.82 13.21
N LYS A 74 2.81 -4.58 12.97
CA LYS A 74 2.79 -3.94 11.66
C LYS A 74 4.20 -3.86 11.10
N LYS A 75 4.32 -4.08 9.78
CA LYS A 75 5.52 -3.75 9.03
C LYS A 75 5.89 -2.29 9.29
N PRO A 76 7.13 -1.99 9.67
CA PRO A 76 7.61 -0.62 9.57
C PRO A 76 7.59 -0.26 8.09
N LEU A 77 6.64 0.58 7.70
CA LEU A 77 6.59 1.12 6.35
C LEU A 77 7.87 1.93 6.18
N LYS A 78 8.69 1.60 5.17
CA LYS A 78 9.66 2.57 4.69
C LYS A 78 8.83 3.80 4.34
N ALA A 79 9.04 4.91 5.05
CA ALA A 79 8.46 6.18 4.66
C ALA A 79 8.80 6.32 3.18
N GLY A 80 7.78 6.24 2.31
CA GLY A 80 8.00 6.40 0.88
C GLY A 80 8.83 7.66 0.74
N SER A 81 9.96 7.57 0.05
CA SER A 81 10.73 8.76 -0.31
C SER A 81 9.69 9.81 -0.74
N PRO A 82 9.78 11.07 -0.30
CA PRO A 82 8.84 12.12 -0.69
C PRO A 82 9.07 12.49 -2.16
N GLY A 83 9.16 11.50 -3.04
CA GLY A 83 9.01 11.61 -4.46
C GLY A 83 7.60 12.09 -4.70
N ARG A 84 7.52 13.36 -5.08
CA ARG A 84 6.36 14.07 -5.61
C ARG A 84 5.39 13.08 -6.24
N MET A 85 4.30 12.81 -5.53
CA MET A 85 3.20 11.95 -5.99
C MET A 85 2.74 12.47 -7.36
N LEU A 86 3.10 11.76 -8.44
CA LEU A 86 2.85 12.22 -9.81
C LEU A 86 1.34 12.23 -10.14
N TYR A 87 0.54 11.46 -9.40
CA TYR A 87 -0.91 11.38 -9.47
C TYR A 87 -1.48 10.97 -8.10
N GLY A 88 -2.63 11.52 -7.69
CA GLY A 88 -3.23 11.18 -6.40
C GLY A 88 -4.23 12.19 -5.83
N ARG A 89 -4.37 13.37 -6.45
CA ARG A 89 -5.38 14.38 -6.08
C ARG A 89 -6.56 14.38 -7.05
N PHE A 90 -7.27 13.28 -7.14
CA PHE A 90 -8.47 13.23 -7.97
C PHE A 90 -9.61 13.98 -7.28
N VAL A 91 -10.20 14.93 -8.00
CA VAL A 91 -11.42 15.62 -7.56
C VAL A 91 -12.58 14.64 -7.65
N LYS A 92 -13.22 14.34 -6.52
CA LYS A 92 -14.40 13.48 -6.47
C LYS A 92 -15.63 14.30 -6.90
N VAL A 93 -16.14 14.04 -8.10
CA VAL A 93 -17.41 14.62 -8.57
C VAL A 93 -18.56 13.71 -8.17
N THR A 94 -19.59 14.29 -7.54
CA THR A 94 -20.88 13.64 -7.31
C THR A 94 -21.82 14.00 -8.45
N ARG A 95 -22.53 13.02 -9.02
CA ARG A 95 -23.61 13.28 -9.99
C ARG A 95 -24.90 13.49 -9.22
N LEU A 96 -25.45 14.70 -9.30
CA LEU A 96 -26.81 14.98 -8.85
C LEU A 96 -27.77 14.42 -9.91
N GLY A 97 -28.55 13.40 -9.56
CA GLY A 97 -29.61 12.90 -10.44
C GLY A 97 -30.72 13.94 -10.52
N THR A 98 -30.82 14.66 -11.63
CA THR A 98 -32.00 15.44 -11.97
C THR A 98 -33.11 14.47 -12.40
N GLY A 99 -34.08 14.28 -11.51
CA GLY A 99 -35.38 13.69 -11.81
C GLY A 99 -36.47 14.60 -11.31
N LEU A 100 -36.83 15.61 -12.10
CA LEU A 100 -38.16 16.24 -12.02
C LEU A 100 -39.11 15.29 -12.76
N GLY A 101 -40.11 14.77 -12.05
CA GLY A 101 -41.08 13.83 -12.59
C GLY A 101 -42.18 13.48 -11.61
N GLU A 102 -43.08 14.45 -11.45
CA GLU A 102 -44.52 14.30 -11.15
C GLU A 102 -45.01 13.93 -9.75
N GLN A 103 -45.80 14.86 -9.22
CA GLN A 103 -46.73 14.77 -8.11
C GLN A 103 -47.89 13.84 -8.46
N LEU A 104 -48.20 12.87 -7.61
CA LEU A 104 -49.57 12.46 -7.28
C LEU A 104 -49.64 12.06 -5.80
N VAL A 105 -50.78 12.43 -5.20
CA VAL A 105 -51.17 12.33 -3.78
C VAL A 105 -51.02 10.94 -3.21
#